data_AF-A0A967J9F5-F1
#
_entry.id   AF-A0A967J9F5-F1
#
_cell.length_a   1.000
_cell.length_b   1.000
_cell.length_c   1.000
_cell.angle_alpha   90.00
_cell.angle_beta   90.00
_cell.angle_gamma   90.00
#
_symmetry.space_group_name_H-M   'P 1'
#
loop_
_entity.id
_entity.type
_entity.pdbx_description
1 polymer ?
#
loop_
_entity_poly.entity_id
_entity_poly.type
_entity_poly.pdbx_seq_one_letter_code
_entity_poly.pdbx_strand_id
1 'polypeptide(L)' 'IDFNQNARDKTIASAYSVRQTGLVSTPFAWDELGTIDPQEMTLEGFRGRWRAVGDPTAGIDEAAGDIGGLLAMADRDEA' A
#
# COMPACT_ATOMS: atom_id res chain seq x y z
N ILE A 1 3.74 -11.01 -8.47
CA ILE A 1 4.54 -9.79 -8.31
C ILE A 1 4.59 -9.11 -9.66
N ASP A 2 3.96 -7.93 -9.80
CA ASP A 2 4.00 -7.16 -11.04
C ASP A 2 5.05 -6.04 -10.90
N PHE A 3 6.33 -6.39 -11.15
CA PHE A 3 7.44 -5.45 -11.01
C PHE A 3 7.39 -4.29 -12.02
N ASN A 4 6.68 -4.48 -13.14
CA ASN A 4 6.51 -3.46 -14.17
C ASN A 4 5.70 -2.25 -13.68
N GLN A 5 5.09 -2.30 -12.49
CA GLN A 5 4.44 -1.14 -11.87
C GLN A 5 5.42 -0.03 -11.46
N ASN A 6 6.72 -0.32 -11.35
CA ASN A 6 7.76 0.68 -11.12
C ASN A 6 8.18 1.44 -12.39
N ALA A 7 7.68 1.04 -13.57
CA ALA A 7 7.98 1.74 -14.81
C ALA A 7 7.26 3.10 -14.88
N ARG A 8 7.82 4.01 -15.68
CA ARG A 8 7.22 5.32 -15.96
C ARG A 8 5.82 5.15 -16.60
N ASP A 9 4.92 6.07 -16.28
CA ASP A 9 3.54 6.16 -16.82
C ASP A 9 2.60 5.01 -16.45
N LYS A 10 2.95 4.22 -15.43
CA LYS A 10 2.08 3.19 -14.86
C LYS A 10 1.06 3.79 -13.90
N THR A 11 -0.14 3.21 -13.88
CA THR A 11 -1.23 3.66 -13.00
C THR A 11 -1.30 2.83 -11.74
N ILE A 12 -1.32 3.51 -10.60
CA ILE A 12 -1.51 2.91 -9.28
C ILE A 12 -2.60 3.71 -8.56
N ALA A 13 -3.55 3.03 -7.94
CA ALA A 13 -4.55 3.69 -7.10
C ALA A 13 -3.85 4.30 -5.88
N SER A 14 -4.01 5.59 -5.64
CA SER A 14 -3.40 6.23 -4.46
C SER A 14 -4.03 5.69 -3.19
N ALA A 15 -3.31 5.79 -2.07
CA ALA A 15 -3.88 5.58 -0.75
C ALA A 15 -5.13 6.47 -0.57
N TYR A 16 -6.15 5.91 0.07
CA TYR A 16 -7.45 6.55 0.33
C TYR A 16 -8.30 6.89 -0.90
N SER A 17 -7.85 6.55 -2.13
CA SER A 17 -8.66 6.76 -3.32
C SER A 17 -9.86 5.80 -3.38
N VAL A 18 -11.00 6.34 -3.81
CA VAL A 18 -12.18 5.54 -4.16
C VAL A 18 -11.95 4.93 -5.55
N ARG A 19 -12.27 3.64 -5.68
CA ARG A 19 -12.22 2.89 -6.93
C ARG A 19 -13.57 2.95 -7.64
N GLN A 20 -13.57 2.68 -8.93
CA GLN A 20 -14.79 2.56 -9.73
C GLN A 20 -15.77 1.50 -9.22
N THR A 21 -15.30 0.59 -8.35
CA THR A 21 -16.12 -0.42 -7.66
C THR A 21 -16.83 0.10 -6.41
N GLY A 22 -16.56 1.33 -5.97
CA GLY A 22 -17.06 1.89 -4.72
C GLY A 22 -16.22 1.54 -3.48
N LEU A 23 -15.18 0.71 -3.65
CA LEU A 23 -14.22 0.39 -2.58
C LEU A 23 -13.13 1.45 -2.47
N VAL A 24 -12.49 1.54 -1.31
CA VAL A 24 -11.43 2.49 -0.99
C VAL A 24 -10.10 1.74 -0.86
N SER A 25 -9.06 2.24 -1.53
CA SER A 25 -7.69 1.76 -1.35
C SER A 25 -7.19 2.12 0.06
N THR A 26 -7.44 1.25 1.02
CA THR A 26 -7.35 1.59 2.45
C THR A 26 -6.06 1.03 3.05
N PRO A 27 -5.13 1.87 3.52
CA PRO A 27 -3.98 1.45 4.31
C PRO A 27 -4.37 0.71 5.60
N PHE A 28 -3.52 -0.21 6.02
CA PHE A 28 -3.70 -1.06 7.18
C PHE A 28 -2.35 -1.45 7.79
N ALA A 29 -2.36 -1.93 9.04
CA ALA A 29 -1.18 -2.36 9.76
C ALA A 29 -0.80 -3.81 9.42
N TRP A 30 0.48 -4.15 9.55
CA TRP A 30 1.00 -5.47 9.14
C TRP A 30 0.36 -6.66 9.84
N ASP A 31 -0.03 -6.50 11.10
CA ASP A 31 -0.72 -7.51 11.90
C ASP A 31 -2.15 -7.82 11.38
N GLU A 32 -2.73 -6.93 10.58
CA GLU A 32 -4.07 -7.12 9.98
C GLU A 32 -4.05 -7.85 8.64
N LEU A 33 -2.88 -8.04 8.01
CA LEU A 33 -2.76 -8.59 6.64
C LEU A 33 -3.47 -9.93 6.46
N GLY A 34 -3.49 -10.78 7.49
CA GLY A 34 -4.13 -12.10 7.44
C GLY A 34 -5.65 -12.08 7.65
N THR A 35 -6.21 -10.96 8.11
CA THR A 35 -7.60 -10.90 8.58
C THR A 35 -8.43 -9.79 7.93
N ILE A 36 -7.79 -8.79 7.32
CA ILE A 36 -8.50 -7.70 6.67
C ILE A 36 -9.26 -8.20 5.44
N ASP A 37 -10.54 -7.82 5.32
CA ASP A 37 -11.33 -8.05 4.11
C ASP A 37 -11.39 -6.76 3.26
N PRO A 38 -10.76 -6.75 2.07
CA PRO A 38 -10.83 -5.60 1.17
C PRO A 38 -12.25 -5.26 0.70
N GLN A 39 -13.18 -6.22 0.71
CA GLN A 39 -14.58 -5.99 0.30
C GLN A 39 -15.37 -5.17 1.33
N GLU A 40 -14.93 -5.15 2.58
CA GLU A 40 -15.54 -4.31 3.63
C GLU A 40 -15.09 -2.85 3.55
N MET A 41 -14.04 -2.54 2.78
CA MET A 41 -13.51 -1.19 2.64
C MET A 41 -14.32 -0.37 1.64
N THR A 42 -15.65 -0.31 1.83
CA THR A 42 -16.51 0.68 1.18
C THR A 42 -16.22 2.09 1.72
N LEU A 43 -16.88 3.12 1.18
CA LEU A 43 -16.77 4.46 1.74
C LEU A 43 -17.24 4.52 3.21
N GLU A 44 -18.31 3.82 3.59
CA GLU A 44 -18.72 3.72 5.00
C GLU A 44 -17.74 2.92 5.85
N GLY A 45 -17.28 1.77 5.34
CA GLY A 45 -16.32 0.92 6.04
C GLY A 45 -15.01 1.65 6.34
N PHE A 46 -14.46 2.34 5.33
CA PHE A 46 -13.31 3.20 5.48
C PHE A 46 -13.53 4.30 6.53
N ARG A 47 -14.68 5.00 6.50
CA ARG A 47 -14.99 6.04 7.50
C ARG A 47 -15.05 5.48 8.93
N GLY A 48 -15.63 4.29 9.09
CA GLY A 48 -15.67 3.59 10.38
C GLY A 48 -14.26 3.27 10.87
N ARG A 49 -13.43 2.71 9.99
CA ARG A 49 -12.03 2.39 10.26
C ARG A 49 -11.20 3.61 10.63
N TRP A 50 -11.27 4.69 9.85
CA TRP A 50 -10.54 5.92 10.12
C TRP A 50 -10.83 6.47 11.53
N ARG A 51 -12.09 6.41 11.97
CA ARG A 51 -12.48 6.83 13.33
C ARG A 51 -11.92 5.92 14.41
N ALA A 52 -11.76 4.63 14.13
CA ALA A 52 -11.29 3.64 15.09
C ALA A 52 -9.76 3.67 15.27
N VAL A 53 -9.00 3.80 14.16
CA VAL A 53 -7.54 3.61 14.17
C VAL A 53 -6.72 4.80 13.66
N GLY A 54 -7.36 5.83 13.09
CA GLY A 54 -6.66 6.99 12.53
C GLY A 54 -5.97 6.69 11.20
N ASP A 55 -4.79 7.30 11.00
CA ASP A 55 -3.95 7.17 9.80
C ASP A 55 -2.79 6.20 10.04
N PRO A 56 -2.83 4.97 9.49
CA PRO A 56 -1.73 4.01 9.62
C PRO A 56 -0.45 4.42 8.86
N THR A 57 -0.55 5.42 7.99
CA THR A 57 0.59 5.91 7.18
C THR A 57 1.32 7.09 7.82
N ALA A 58 0.88 7.53 9.00
CA ALA A 58 1.54 8.58 9.75
C ALA A 58 3.03 8.23 9.97
N GLY A 59 3.91 9.16 9.59
CA GLY A 59 5.36 9.00 9.70
C GLY A 59 6.04 8.27 8.55
N ILE A 60 5.32 7.85 7.49
CA ILE A 60 5.92 7.14 6.34
C ILE A 60 7.07 7.93 5.67
N ASP A 61 6.98 9.26 5.69
CA ASP A 61 7.99 10.15 5.10
C ASP A 61 9.15 10.49 6.06
N GLU A 62 9.09 10.07 7.33
CA GLU A 62 10.10 10.42 8.34
C GLU A 62 11.40 9.61 8.20
N ALA A 63 11.34 8.46 7.51
CA ALA A 63 12.48 7.58 7.31
C ALA A 63 12.56 7.12 5.84
N ALA A 64 13.39 7.80 5.05
CA ALA A 64 13.70 7.36 3.70
C ALA A 64 14.43 6.00 3.72
N GLY A 65 13.94 5.03 2.95
CA GLY A 65 14.57 3.72 2.82
C GLY A 65 15.83 3.73 1.95
N ASP A 66 16.73 2.77 2.19
CA ASP A 66 17.90 2.50 1.33
C ASP A 66 17.59 1.37 0.32
N ILE A 67 18.07 1.52 -0.92
CA ILE A 67 17.90 0.52 -1.99
C ILE A 67 19.15 -0.32 -2.22
N GLY A 68 20.27 -0.05 -1.55
CA GLY A 68 21.55 -0.75 -1.76
C GLY A 68 21.44 -2.27 -1.60
N GLY A 69 20.66 -2.74 -0.62
CA GLY A 69 20.39 -4.17 -0.43
C GLY A 69 19.66 -4.82 -1.61
N LEU A 70 18.73 -4.12 -2.24
CA LEU A 70 17.99 -4.61 -3.41
C LEU A 70 18.87 -4.63 -4.67
N LEU A 71 19.75 -3.65 -4.84
CA LEU A 71 20.71 -3.62 -5.95
C LEU A 71 21.69 -4.80 -5.86
N ALA A 72 22.22 -5.07 -4.66
CA ALA A 72 23.10 -6.22 -4.46
C ALA A 72 22.40 -7.58 -4.69
N MET A 73 21.07 -7.64 -4.54
CA MET A 73 20.29 -8.83 -4.94
C MET A 73 20.24 -8.96 -6.45
N ALA A 74 19.94 -7.87 -7.17
CA ALA A 74 19.90 -7.87 -8.63
C ALA A 74 21.24 -8.29 -9.24
N ASP A 75 22.36 -7.77 -8.74
CA ASP A 75 23.71 -8.14 -9.20
C ASP A 75 23.99 -9.64 -9.06
N ARG A 76 23.44 -10.30 -8.02
CA ARG A 76 23.60 -11.75 -7.82
C ARG A 76 22.70 -12.57 -8.75
N ASP A 77 21.53 -12.05 -9.09
CA ASP A 77 20.61 -12.72 -9.99
C ASP A 77 21.09 -12.66 -11.46
N GLU A 78 21.93 -11.67 -11.81
CA GLU A 78 22.54 -11.52 -13.14
C GLU A 78 23.83 -12.33 -13.36
N ALA A 79 24.49 -12.80 -12.29
CA ALA A 79 25.76 -13.54 -12.32
C ALA A 79 25.60 -15.04 -12.63
#